data_AF-A0A8D0CXM7-F1
#
_entry.id   AF-A0A8D0CXM7-F1
#
_cell.length_a   1.000
_cell.length_b   1.000
_cell.length_c   1.000
_cell.angle_alpha   90.00
_cell.angle_beta   90.00
_cell.angle_gamma   90.00
#
_symmetry.space_group_name_H-M   'P 1'
#
loop_
_entity.id
_entity.type
_entity.pdbx_description
1 polymer ?
#
loop_
_entity_poly.entity_id
_entity_poly.type
_entity_poly.pdbx_seq_one_letter_code
_entity_poly.pdbx_strand_id
1 'polypeptide(L)'
;MKVQFLIPVALVVSVALVGVMKIRQKEQEKEEKRNKFIDIKLRVSYDVLGEYQSDKAETETKLEKTQTELKALIEEANMAQAKADKAKGEVDICQGGQKLAKDGLGSLETEINNLKAEHDKEKTSWTTQLETQKQQLAARSTVCNFLKADSHVASNLCGVIEAPKPEAPKAEAPKPEAPKAEAPKPEAPKAEAPKPEAPKAEAPKPEAPKAEAPKPEAPKAEAPKPEAPKAEAPKKR
;
A
#
# COMPACT_ATOMS: atom_id res chain seq x y z
N MET A 1 -76.64 -65.30 66.89
CA MET A 1 -75.97 -64.00 67.11
C MET A 1 -74.94 -63.78 66.00
N LYS A 2 -75.03 -62.70 65.20
CA LYS A 2 -73.91 -62.01 64.49
C LYS A 2 -74.33 -61.22 63.24
N VAL A 3 -75.53 -61.40 62.67
CA VAL A 3 -75.97 -60.67 61.46
C VAL A 3 -76.23 -59.18 61.74
N GLN A 4 -76.66 -58.82 62.97
CA GLN A 4 -76.91 -57.43 63.37
C GLN A 4 -75.66 -56.52 63.30
N PHE A 5 -74.45 -57.08 63.42
CA PHE A 5 -73.20 -56.31 63.37
C PHE A 5 -72.61 -56.18 61.95
N LEU A 6 -73.07 -56.98 60.98
CA LEU A 6 -72.52 -56.97 59.62
C LEU A 6 -72.92 -55.72 58.82
N ILE A 7 -74.15 -55.24 58.98
CA ILE A 7 -74.67 -54.05 58.29
C ILE A 7 -73.92 -52.77 58.71
N PRO A 8 -73.76 -52.45 60.01
CA PRO A 8 -73.00 -51.26 60.41
C PRO A 8 -71.51 -51.37 60.05
N VAL A 9 -70.91 -52.56 60.12
CA VAL A 9 -69.51 -52.75 59.68
C VAL A 9 -69.36 -52.53 58.18
N ALA A 10 -70.28 -53.04 57.35
CA ALA A 10 -70.26 -52.80 55.91
C ALA A 10 -70.41 -51.32 55.55
N LEU A 11 -71.26 -50.57 56.26
CA LEU A 11 -71.39 -49.12 56.08
C LEU A 11 -70.09 -48.38 56.45
N VAL A 12 -69.46 -48.72 57.57
CA VAL A 12 -68.17 -48.11 57.97
C VAL A 12 -67.08 -48.41 56.93
N VAL A 13 -67.00 -49.63 56.42
CA VAL A 13 -66.04 -50.01 55.37
C VAL A 13 -66.30 -49.25 54.07
N SER A 14 -67.56 -49.07 53.68
CA SER A 14 -67.91 -48.31 52.47
C SER A 14 -67.50 -46.84 52.55
N VAL A 15 -67.70 -46.19 53.70
CA VAL A 15 -67.28 -44.80 53.93
C VAL A 15 -65.75 -44.68 53.94
N ALA A 16 -65.05 -45.64 54.55
CA ALA A 16 -63.58 -45.67 54.53
C ALA A 16 -63.01 -45.81 53.11
N LEU A 17 -63.61 -46.67 52.26
CA LEU A 17 -63.20 -46.83 50.87
C LEU A 17 -63.38 -45.55 50.05
N VAL A 18 -64.51 -44.86 50.21
CA VAL A 18 -64.74 -43.56 49.55
C VAL A 18 -63.73 -42.51 50.01
N GLY A 19 -63.37 -42.49 51.29
CA GLY A 19 -62.30 -41.64 51.83
C GLY A 19 -60.94 -41.90 51.18
N VAL A 20 -60.55 -43.17 51.05
CA VAL A 20 -59.30 -43.58 50.38
C VAL A 20 -59.30 -43.21 48.89
N MET A 21 -60.42 -43.39 48.18
CA MET A 21 -60.54 -42.99 46.77
C MET A 21 -60.38 -41.48 46.57
N LYS A 22 -60.97 -40.65 47.44
CA LYS A 22 -60.80 -39.18 47.44
C LYS A 22 -59.36 -38.76 47.70
N ILE A 23 -58.66 -39.41 48.62
CA ILE A 23 -57.24 -39.15 48.91
C ILE A 23 -56.39 -39.47 47.67
N ARG A 24 -56.60 -40.65 47.05
CA ARG A 24 -55.89 -41.03 45.82
C ARG A 24 -56.20 -40.11 44.64
N GLN A 25 -57.44 -39.67 44.46
CA GLN A 25 -57.79 -38.68 43.43
C GLN A 25 -57.04 -37.36 43.65
N LYS A 26 -56.96 -36.89 44.90
CA LYS A 26 -56.22 -35.66 45.23
C LYS A 26 -54.71 -35.83 45.00
N GLU A 27 -54.16 -37.01 45.22
CA GLU A 27 -52.76 -37.33 44.89
C GLU A 27 -52.53 -37.36 43.38
N GLN A 28 -53.41 -37.98 42.60
CA GLN A 28 -53.31 -37.96 41.15
C GLN A 28 -53.41 -36.55 40.57
N GLU A 29 -54.31 -35.71 41.09
CA GLU A 29 -54.40 -34.31 40.66
C GLU A 29 -53.12 -33.52 40.98
N LYS A 30 -52.49 -33.80 42.13
CA LYS A 30 -51.19 -33.20 42.48
C LYS A 30 -50.08 -33.68 41.56
N GLU A 31 -50.02 -34.98 41.26
CA GLU A 31 -49.04 -35.56 40.34
C GLU A 31 -49.24 -35.02 38.92
N GLU A 32 -50.48 -34.93 38.45
CA GLU A 32 -50.79 -34.33 37.14
C GLU A 32 -50.32 -32.87 37.07
N LYS A 33 -50.56 -32.07 38.11
CA LYS A 33 -50.05 -30.69 38.19
C LYS A 33 -48.53 -30.64 38.20
N ARG A 34 -47.86 -31.53 38.94
CA ARG A 34 -46.39 -31.62 38.93
C ARG A 34 -45.86 -32.04 37.57
N ASN A 35 -46.48 -33.01 36.92
CA ASN A 35 -46.08 -33.49 35.60
C ASN A 35 -46.25 -32.41 34.54
N LYS A 36 -47.36 -31.67 34.57
CA LYS A 36 -47.57 -30.48 33.72
C LYS A 36 -46.51 -29.42 33.95
N PHE A 37 -46.15 -29.15 35.20
CA PHE A 37 -45.10 -28.19 35.52
C PHE A 37 -43.72 -28.65 35.03
N ILE A 38 -43.41 -29.94 35.17
CA ILE A 38 -42.16 -30.53 34.67
C ILE A 38 -42.13 -30.47 33.13
N ASP A 39 -43.23 -30.80 32.45
CA ASP A 39 -43.34 -30.72 30.99
C ASP A 39 -43.08 -29.30 30.47
N ILE A 40 -43.69 -28.29 31.11
CA ILE A 40 -43.47 -26.88 30.75
C ILE A 40 -42.00 -26.50 30.96
N LYS A 41 -41.41 -26.87 32.10
CA LYS A 41 -39.99 -26.62 32.36
C LYS A 41 -39.11 -27.26 31.30
N LEU A 42 -39.40 -28.51 30.94
CA LEU A 42 -38.65 -29.25 29.94
C LEU A 42 -38.74 -28.55 28.58
N ARG A 43 -39.93 -28.12 28.16
CA ARG A 43 -40.15 -27.37 26.91
C ARG A 43 -39.33 -26.08 26.91
N VAL A 44 -39.44 -25.27 27.95
CA VAL A 44 -38.67 -24.02 28.07
C VAL A 44 -37.16 -24.29 28.03
N SER A 45 -36.68 -25.33 28.70
CA SER A 45 -35.26 -25.71 28.64
C SER A 45 -34.82 -26.14 27.24
N TYR A 46 -35.66 -26.88 26.50
CA TYR A 46 -35.36 -27.27 25.12
C TYR A 46 -35.39 -26.08 24.16
N ASP A 47 -36.34 -25.15 24.33
CA ASP A 47 -36.42 -23.93 23.51
C ASP A 47 -35.15 -23.09 23.69
N VAL A 48 -34.76 -22.83 24.94
CA VAL A 48 -33.53 -22.10 25.27
C VAL A 48 -32.28 -22.83 24.75
N LEU A 49 -32.21 -24.15 24.90
CA LEU A 49 -31.09 -24.93 24.36
C LEU A 49 -31.02 -24.86 22.83
N GLY A 50 -32.17 -24.82 22.15
CA GLY A 50 -32.28 -24.63 20.72
C GLY A 50 -31.71 -23.27 20.28
N GLU A 51 -32.07 -22.20 20.97
CA GLU A 51 -31.52 -20.86 20.74
C GLU A 51 -29.99 -20.85 20.90
N TYR A 52 -29.47 -21.42 21.99
CA TYR A 52 -28.02 -21.54 22.20
C TYR A 52 -27.31 -22.31 21.09
N GLN A 53 -27.90 -23.39 20.58
CA GLN A 53 -27.30 -24.14 19.49
C GLN A 53 -27.33 -23.37 18.16
N SER A 54 -28.40 -22.62 17.90
CA SER A 54 -28.50 -21.74 16.74
C SER A 54 -27.44 -20.64 16.79
N ASP A 55 -27.32 -19.96 17.93
CA ASP A 55 -26.31 -18.91 18.14
C ASP A 55 -24.90 -19.48 17.97
N LYS A 56 -24.64 -20.66 18.54
CA LYS A 56 -23.37 -21.36 18.37
C LYS A 56 -23.06 -21.60 16.89
N ALA A 57 -23.99 -22.16 16.13
CA ALA A 57 -23.79 -22.43 14.69
C ALA A 57 -23.56 -21.13 13.89
N GLU A 58 -24.26 -20.05 14.22
CA GLU A 58 -24.05 -18.74 13.59
C GLU A 58 -22.64 -18.19 13.90
N THR A 59 -22.19 -18.30 15.16
CA THR A 59 -20.84 -17.87 15.54
C THR A 59 -19.74 -18.71 14.90
N GLU A 60 -19.93 -20.03 14.78
CA GLU A 60 -19.00 -20.92 14.07
C GLU A 60 -18.91 -20.55 12.59
N THR A 61 -20.05 -20.29 11.94
CA THR A 61 -20.10 -19.83 10.54
C THR A 61 -19.36 -18.49 10.36
N LYS A 62 -19.58 -17.53 11.27
CA LYS A 62 -18.86 -16.24 11.27
C LYS A 62 -17.35 -16.45 11.48
N LEU A 63 -16.97 -17.38 12.36
CA LEU A 63 -15.56 -17.69 12.60
C LEU A 63 -14.90 -18.29 11.36
N GLU A 64 -15.54 -19.24 10.68
CA GLU A 64 -15.02 -19.82 9.44
C GLU A 64 -14.89 -18.77 8.33
N LYS A 65 -15.89 -17.87 8.21
CA LYS A 65 -15.86 -16.77 7.25
C LYS A 65 -14.69 -15.82 7.53
N THR A 66 -14.54 -15.36 8.77
CA THR A 66 -13.44 -14.47 9.16
C THR A 66 -12.08 -15.15 9.04
N GLN A 67 -11.97 -16.45 9.33
CA GLN A 67 -10.75 -17.22 9.11
C GLN A 67 -10.38 -17.31 7.61
N THR A 68 -11.39 -17.41 6.74
CA THR A 68 -11.18 -17.42 5.28
C THR A 68 -10.74 -16.06 4.77
N GLU A 69 -11.39 -14.98 5.23
CA GLU A 69 -10.99 -13.60 4.93
C GLU A 69 -9.56 -13.30 5.42
N LEU A 70 -9.20 -13.76 6.61
CA LEU A 70 -7.85 -13.62 7.16
C LEU A 70 -6.81 -14.34 6.32
N LYS A 71 -7.10 -15.57 5.87
CA LYS A 71 -6.20 -16.33 4.97
C LYS A 71 -5.98 -15.59 3.64
N ALA A 72 -7.04 -15.04 3.05
CA ALA A 72 -6.93 -14.25 1.82
C ALA A 72 -6.07 -13.00 2.02
N LEU A 73 -6.28 -12.26 3.11
CA LEU A 73 -5.47 -11.09 3.46
C LEU A 73 -3.99 -11.44 3.67
N ILE A 74 -3.69 -12.58 4.29
CA ILE A 74 -2.32 -13.06 4.47
C ILE A 74 -1.67 -13.35 3.10
N GLU A 75 -2.40 -13.97 2.17
CA GLU A 75 -1.89 -14.26 0.84
C GLU A 75 -1.64 -12.97 0.03
N GLU A 76 -2.55 -12.00 0.12
CA GLU A 76 -2.37 -10.67 -0.45
C GLU A 76 -1.15 -9.95 0.12
N ALA A 77 -0.95 -10.01 1.44
CA ALA A 77 0.21 -9.41 2.11
C ALA A 77 1.52 -10.05 1.65
N ASN A 78 1.56 -11.38 1.49
CA ASN A 78 2.75 -12.09 0.98
C ASN A 78 3.07 -11.67 -0.45
N MET A 79 2.04 -11.54 -1.31
CA MET A 79 2.21 -11.08 -2.69
C MET A 79 2.70 -9.62 -2.75
N ALA A 80 2.21 -8.75 -1.87
CA ALA A 80 2.68 -7.37 -1.74
C ALA A 80 4.13 -7.31 -1.27
N GLN A 81 4.51 -8.14 -0.30
CA GLN A 81 5.88 -8.24 0.20
C GLN A 81 6.85 -8.69 -0.91
N ALA A 82 6.49 -9.72 -1.68
CA ALA A 82 7.31 -10.17 -2.80
C ALA A 82 7.51 -9.08 -3.86
N LYS A 83 6.47 -8.29 -4.15
CA LYS A 83 6.58 -7.12 -5.04
C LYS A 83 7.50 -6.04 -4.46
N ALA A 84 7.40 -5.76 -3.16
CA ALA A 84 8.25 -4.79 -2.50
C ALA A 84 9.73 -5.22 -2.53
N ASP A 85 10.02 -6.51 -2.30
CA ASP A 85 11.40 -7.01 -2.32
C ASP A 85 11.98 -7.02 -3.74
N LYS A 86 11.17 -7.33 -4.77
CA LYS A 86 11.58 -7.13 -6.16
C LYS A 86 11.92 -5.66 -6.46
N ALA A 87 11.06 -4.73 -6.03
CA ALA A 87 11.28 -3.30 -6.25
C ALA A 87 12.53 -2.79 -5.52
N LYS A 88 12.84 -3.29 -4.31
CA LYS A 88 14.10 -2.98 -3.62
C LYS A 88 15.30 -3.41 -4.45
N GLY A 89 15.29 -4.64 -5.00
CA GLY A 89 16.35 -5.12 -5.87
C GLY A 89 16.56 -4.23 -7.11
N GLU A 90 15.48 -3.76 -7.73
CA GLU A 90 15.55 -2.82 -8.87
C GLU A 90 16.14 -1.45 -8.45
N VAL A 91 15.80 -0.95 -7.26
CA VAL A 91 16.36 0.28 -6.70
C VAL A 91 17.86 0.11 -6.43
N ASP A 92 18.28 -1.01 -5.86
CA ASP A 92 19.70 -1.30 -5.59
C ASP A 92 20.53 -1.34 -6.88
N ILE A 93 19.98 -1.95 -7.95
CA ILE A 93 20.59 -1.95 -9.28
C ILE A 93 20.72 -0.52 -9.82
N CYS A 94 19.65 0.28 -9.74
CA CYS A 94 19.66 1.68 -10.18
C CYS A 94 20.69 2.51 -9.40
N GLN A 95 20.78 2.34 -8.08
CA GLN A 95 21.77 3.04 -7.25
C GLN A 95 23.20 2.62 -7.59
N GLY A 96 23.44 1.33 -7.83
CA GLY A 96 24.73 0.83 -8.31
C GLY A 96 25.13 1.47 -9.64
N GLY A 97 24.21 1.52 -10.60
CA GLY A 97 24.42 2.19 -11.88
C GLY A 97 24.69 3.68 -11.74
N GLN A 98 23.95 4.38 -10.87
CA GLN A 98 24.17 5.80 -10.58
C GLN A 98 25.58 6.07 -10.03
N LYS A 99 26.06 5.21 -9.12
CA LYS A 99 27.41 5.34 -8.56
C LYS A 99 28.48 5.16 -9.63
N LEU A 100 28.36 4.12 -10.46
CA LEU A 100 29.28 3.90 -11.58
C LEU A 100 29.29 5.08 -12.57
N ALA A 101 28.13 5.62 -12.91
CA ALA A 101 28.02 6.79 -13.77
C ALA A 101 28.69 8.02 -13.14
N LYS A 102 28.51 8.23 -11.83
CA LYS A 102 29.13 9.34 -11.10
C LYS A 102 30.66 9.22 -11.06
N ASP A 103 31.17 8.01 -10.83
CA ASP A 103 32.61 7.74 -10.83
C ASP A 103 33.19 7.95 -12.24
N GLY A 104 32.49 7.49 -13.28
CA GLY A 104 32.86 7.73 -14.68
C GLY A 104 32.88 9.21 -15.07
N LEU A 105 31.91 10.01 -14.61
CA LEU A 105 31.90 11.46 -14.79
C LEU A 105 33.11 12.12 -14.13
N GLY A 106 33.50 11.69 -12.92
CA GLY A 106 34.70 12.20 -12.27
C GLY A 106 35.99 11.90 -13.04
N SER A 107 36.08 10.71 -13.64
CA SER A 107 37.21 10.34 -14.51
C SER A 107 37.26 11.21 -15.77
N LEU A 108 36.12 11.37 -16.47
CA LEU A 108 36.01 12.21 -17.66
C LEU A 108 36.32 13.68 -17.36
N GLU A 109 35.84 14.21 -16.24
CA GLU A 109 36.16 15.57 -15.78
C GLU A 109 37.68 15.75 -15.62
N THR A 110 38.37 14.74 -15.08
CA THR A 110 39.82 14.76 -14.92
C THR A 110 40.55 14.73 -16.27
N GLU A 111 40.11 13.87 -17.20
CA GLU A 111 40.65 13.82 -18.56
C GLU A 111 40.44 15.14 -19.31
N ILE A 112 39.25 15.74 -19.22
CA ILE A 112 38.94 17.04 -19.83
C ILE A 112 39.87 18.12 -19.30
N ASN A 113 40.11 18.16 -17.98
CA ASN A 113 41.01 19.15 -17.39
C ASN A 113 42.46 18.97 -17.85
N ASN A 114 42.92 17.72 -17.97
CA ASN A 114 44.26 17.42 -18.49
C ASN A 114 44.40 17.83 -19.97
N LEU A 115 43.44 17.47 -20.82
CA LEU A 115 43.45 17.84 -22.24
C LEU A 115 43.41 19.36 -22.43
N LYS A 116 42.63 20.06 -21.60
CA LYS A 116 42.58 21.52 -21.62
C LYS A 116 43.94 22.14 -21.29
N ALA A 117 44.63 21.61 -20.28
CA ALA A 117 45.96 22.06 -19.91
C ALA A 117 46.99 21.81 -21.04
N GLU A 118 46.94 20.65 -21.71
CA GLU A 118 47.80 20.37 -22.87
C GLU A 118 47.51 21.32 -24.04
N HIS A 119 46.24 21.56 -24.35
CA HIS A 119 45.86 22.51 -25.40
C HIS A 119 46.34 23.93 -25.08
N ASP A 120 46.25 24.38 -23.82
CA ASP A 120 46.75 25.70 -23.42
C ASP A 120 48.29 25.79 -23.52
N LYS A 121 49.02 24.70 -23.22
CA LYS A 121 50.48 24.62 -23.45
C LYS A 121 50.83 24.68 -24.94
N GLU A 122 50.14 23.93 -25.79
CA GLU A 122 50.38 24.00 -27.23
C GLU A 122 50.06 25.39 -27.76
N LYS A 123 48.93 25.97 -27.35
CA LYS A 123 48.53 27.33 -27.75
C LYS A 123 49.58 28.38 -27.39
N THR A 124 50.15 28.31 -26.18
CA THR A 124 51.23 29.22 -25.77
C THR A 124 52.51 28.99 -26.58
N SER A 125 52.86 27.74 -26.86
CA SER A 125 53.99 27.38 -27.75
C SER A 125 53.83 27.96 -29.17
N TRP A 126 52.68 27.70 -29.80
CA TRP A 126 52.36 28.24 -31.14
C TRP A 126 52.39 29.77 -31.16
N THR A 127 51.85 30.41 -30.12
CA THR A 127 51.87 31.89 -29.99
C THR A 127 53.30 32.42 -29.92
N THR A 128 54.17 31.76 -29.14
CA THR A 128 55.58 32.15 -28.99
C THR A 128 56.36 31.98 -30.29
N GLN A 129 56.13 30.88 -31.02
CA GLN A 129 56.74 30.65 -32.33
C GLN A 129 56.31 31.72 -33.34
N LEU A 130 55.03 32.10 -33.32
CA LEU A 130 54.49 33.11 -34.22
C LEU A 130 55.05 34.50 -33.92
N GLU A 131 55.22 34.87 -32.64
CA GLU A 131 55.91 36.10 -32.25
C GLU A 131 57.39 36.08 -32.65
N THR A 132 58.08 34.95 -32.43
CA THR A 132 59.49 34.78 -32.81
C THR A 132 59.68 34.94 -34.32
N GLN A 133 58.82 34.31 -35.14
CA GLN A 133 58.87 34.48 -36.59
C GLN A 133 58.57 35.92 -37.01
N LYS A 134 57.55 36.57 -36.42
CA LYS A 134 57.29 38.00 -36.67
C LYS A 134 58.51 38.86 -36.34
N GLN A 135 59.22 38.57 -35.25
CA GLN A 135 60.42 39.30 -34.88
C GLN A 135 61.60 39.03 -35.83
N GLN A 136 61.77 37.79 -36.32
CA GLN A 136 62.75 37.46 -37.35
C GLN A 136 62.44 38.14 -38.69
N LEU A 137 61.16 38.23 -39.07
CA LEU A 137 60.71 38.94 -40.28
C LEU A 137 60.89 40.46 -40.14
N ALA A 138 60.68 41.02 -38.94
CA ALA A 138 60.94 42.43 -38.65
C ALA A 138 62.43 42.76 -38.50
N ALA A 139 63.26 41.78 -38.16
CA ALA A 139 64.72 41.93 -38.08
C ALA A 139 65.30 42.00 -39.51
N ARG A 140 65.62 43.23 -39.95
CA ARG A 140 66.32 43.49 -41.20
C ARG A 140 67.57 42.60 -41.31
N SER A 141 67.65 41.81 -42.39
CA SER A 141 68.80 40.92 -42.66
C SER A 141 70.11 41.68 -42.55
N THR A 142 71.10 41.12 -41.86
CA THR A 142 72.44 41.73 -41.72
C THR A 142 73.13 41.92 -43.07
N VAL A 143 72.75 41.14 -44.09
CA VAL A 143 73.19 41.33 -45.48
C VAL A 143 72.75 42.69 -46.03
N CYS A 144 71.60 43.20 -45.59
CA CYS A 144 71.07 44.52 -45.93
C CYS A 144 71.82 45.70 -45.30
N ASN A 145 72.79 45.44 -44.41
CA ASN A 145 73.69 46.47 -43.88
C ASN A 145 74.94 46.67 -44.77
N PHE A 146 75.23 45.73 -45.68
CA PHE A 146 76.39 45.79 -46.59
C PHE A 146 76.04 46.31 -47.99
N LEU A 147 74.76 46.57 -48.26
CA LEU A 147 74.27 47.08 -49.55
C LEU A 147 74.19 48.61 -49.50
N LYS A 148 74.83 49.29 -50.47
CA LYS A 148 74.73 50.75 -50.63
C LYS A 148 73.28 51.15 -50.92
N ALA A 149 72.78 52.15 -50.18
CA ALA A 149 71.38 52.59 -50.20
C ALA A 149 70.90 53.12 -51.56
N ASP A 150 71.80 53.43 -52.49
CA ASP A 150 71.47 54.11 -53.75
C ASP A 150 71.14 53.14 -54.90
N SER A 151 71.15 51.82 -54.66
CA SER A 151 70.77 50.82 -55.67
C SER A 151 69.29 50.44 -55.56
N HIS A 152 68.54 50.63 -56.63
CA HIS A 152 67.12 50.24 -56.75
C HIS A 152 66.89 48.75 -56.49
N VAL A 153 67.93 47.92 -56.69
CA VAL A 153 67.92 46.48 -56.39
C VAL A 153 68.00 46.22 -54.87
N ALA A 154 68.75 47.04 -54.13
CA ALA A 154 68.85 46.92 -52.68
C ALA A 154 67.55 47.31 -51.97
N SER A 155 66.84 48.32 -52.48
CA SER A 155 65.55 48.76 -51.92
C SER A 155 64.47 47.67 -52.01
N ASN A 156 64.42 46.94 -53.12
CA ASN A 156 63.45 45.87 -53.34
C ASN A 156 63.79 44.56 -52.60
N LEU A 157 65.07 44.20 -52.46
CA LEU A 157 65.48 42.98 -51.74
C LEU A 157 65.44 43.13 -50.22
N CYS A 158 65.76 44.32 -49.71
CA CYS A 158 65.87 44.60 -48.29
C CYS A 158 64.66 45.29 -47.68
N GLY A 159 63.60 45.46 -48.49
CA GLY A 159 62.25 45.76 -48.02
C GLY A 159 62.16 46.97 -47.10
N VAL A 160 62.26 48.18 -47.64
CA VAL A 160 61.44 49.28 -47.10
C VAL A 160 60.02 49.05 -47.65
N ILE A 161 59.38 48.00 -47.16
CA ILE A 161 58.02 47.62 -47.54
C ILE A 161 57.18 47.83 -46.28
N GLU A 162 56.15 48.68 -46.40
CA GLU A 162 55.14 48.89 -45.36
C GLU A 162 54.68 47.55 -44.80
N ALA A 163 54.63 47.45 -43.48
CA ALA A 163 54.20 46.25 -42.77
C ALA A 163 52.86 45.75 -43.34
N PRO A 164 52.73 44.49 -43.78
CA PRO A 164 51.42 43.94 -44.06
C PRO A 164 50.62 43.98 -42.76
N LYS A 165 49.48 44.67 -42.82
CA LYS A 165 48.51 44.75 -41.74
C LYS A 165 48.21 43.33 -41.25
N PRO A 166 48.32 43.04 -39.94
CA PRO A 166 48.07 41.69 -39.45
C PRO A 166 46.59 41.37 -39.63
N GLU A 167 46.24 40.58 -40.64
CA GLU A 167 44.97 39.85 -40.62
C GLU A 167 45.11 38.76 -39.56
N ALA A 168 44.34 38.91 -38.48
CA ALA A 168 44.23 37.89 -37.46
C ALA A 168 43.81 36.57 -38.16
N PRO A 169 44.48 35.44 -37.90
CA PRO A 169 43.93 34.17 -38.33
C PRO A 169 42.56 34.05 -37.67
N LYS A 170 41.49 33.97 -38.48
CA LYS A 170 40.20 33.50 -38.00
C LYS A 170 40.46 32.12 -37.41
N ALA A 171 40.51 32.05 -36.08
CA ALA A 171 40.38 30.79 -35.38
C ALA A 171 38.96 30.30 -35.67
N GLU A 172 38.80 29.51 -36.73
CA GLU A 172 37.72 28.54 -36.75
C GLU A 172 38.05 27.57 -35.62
N ALA A 173 37.43 27.80 -34.47
CA ALA A 173 37.38 26.80 -33.42
C ALA A 173 36.89 25.50 -34.10
N PRO A 174 37.62 24.37 -34.00
CA PRO A 174 37.05 23.10 -34.40
C PRO A 174 35.74 22.97 -33.62
N LYS A 175 34.63 22.97 -34.35
CA LYS A 175 33.31 22.75 -33.77
C LYS A 175 33.43 21.41 -33.03
N PRO A 176 33.25 21.34 -31.71
CA PRO A 176 33.29 20.06 -31.03
C PRO A 176 32.17 19.23 -31.65
N GLU A 177 32.53 18.26 -32.49
CA GLU A 177 31.67 17.12 -32.73
C GLU A 177 31.62 16.40 -31.40
N ALA A 178 30.59 16.73 -30.61
CA ALA A 178 30.19 15.89 -29.51
C ALA A 178 30.11 14.47 -30.09
N PRO A 179 30.81 13.47 -29.52
CA PRO A 179 30.46 12.10 -29.83
C PRO A 179 28.96 12.02 -29.57
N LYS A 180 28.18 11.71 -30.61
CA LYS A 180 26.80 11.28 -30.41
C LYS A 180 26.92 10.08 -29.48
N ALA A 181 26.71 10.33 -28.19
CA ALA A 181 26.28 9.29 -27.28
C ALA A 181 24.96 8.83 -27.89
N GLU A 182 25.02 7.76 -28.69
CA GLU A 182 23.89 6.85 -28.77
C GLU A 182 23.72 6.34 -27.35
N ALA A 183 22.91 7.07 -26.57
CA ALA A 183 22.28 6.48 -25.42
C ALA A 183 21.64 5.19 -25.93
N PRO A 184 22.00 4.01 -25.38
CA PRO A 184 21.24 2.81 -25.68
C PRO A 184 19.79 3.17 -25.39
N LYS A 185 18.98 3.23 -26.44
CA LYS A 185 17.55 3.46 -26.34
C LYS A 185 17.08 2.43 -25.32
N PRO A 186 16.56 2.82 -24.14
CA PRO A 186 15.95 1.84 -23.28
C PRO A 186 14.81 1.24 -24.10
N GLU A 187 15.00 0.01 -24.57
CA GLU A 187 13.89 -0.86 -24.89
C GLU A 187 13.16 -1.04 -23.57
N ALA A 188 12.26 -0.11 -23.27
CA ALA A 188 11.16 -0.42 -22.39
C ALA A 188 10.56 -1.70 -22.97
N PRO A 189 10.54 -2.82 -22.22
CA PRO A 189 9.74 -3.95 -22.66
C PRO A 189 8.36 -3.37 -22.95
N LYS A 190 7.89 -3.54 -24.19
CA LYS A 190 6.48 -3.35 -24.49
C LYS A 190 5.75 -4.19 -23.46
N ALA A 191 5.19 -3.54 -22.45
CA ALA A 191 4.09 -4.11 -21.72
C ALA A 191 3.00 -4.27 -22.78
N GLU A 192 2.93 -5.45 -23.39
CA GLU A 192 1.66 -5.95 -23.88
C GLU A 192 0.76 -5.98 -22.65
N ALA A 193 0.06 -4.87 -22.43
CA ALA A 193 -1.14 -4.91 -21.63
C ALA A 193 -2.03 -5.94 -22.33
N PRO A 194 -2.37 -7.07 -21.68
CA PRO A 194 -3.41 -7.91 -22.22
C PRO A 194 -4.64 -7.01 -22.38
N LYS A 195 -5.19 -6.98 -23.61
CA LYS A 195 -6.52 -6.42 -23.86
C LYS A 195 -7.43 -6.96 -22.74
N PRO A 196 -8.04 -6.11 -21.90
CA PRO A 196 -9.17 -6.58 -21.13
C PRO A 196 -10.24 -6.92 -22.16
N GLU A 197 -10.49 -8.21 -22.39
CA GLU A 197 -11.77 -8.64 -22.93
C GLU A 197 -12.80 -8.16 -21.92
N ALA A 198 -13.55 -7.13 -22.31
CA ALA A 198 -14.73 -6.72 -21.58
C ALA A 198 -15.67 -7.93 -21.55
N PRO A 199 -15.99 -8.52 -20.38
CA PRO A 199 -17.18 -9.34 -20.31
C PRO A 199 -18.35 -8.44 -20.67
N LYS A 200 -19.12 -8.82 -21.70
CA LYS A 200 -20.46 -8.29 -21.93
C LYS A 200 -21.25 -8.50 -20.64
N ALA A 201 -21.34 -7.47 -19.82
CA ALA A 201 -22.34 -7.41 -18.77
C ALA A 201 -23.69 -7.21 -19.46
N GLU A 202 -24.46 -8.28 -19.58
CA GLU A 202 -25.91 -8.18 -19.74
C GLU A 202 -26.42 -7.31 -18.58
N ALA A 203 -27.11 -6.23 -18.91
CA ALA A 203 -27.76 -5.38 -17.93
C ALA A 203 -28.84 -6.19 -17.20
N PRO A 204 -28.76 -6.40 -15.88
CA PRO A 204 -29.93 -6.82 -15.14
C PRO A 204 -30.92 -5.64 -15.10
N LYS A 205 -32.13 -5.90 -15.61
CA LYS A 205 -33.30 -5.04 -15.50
C LYS A 205 -33.49 -4.65 -14.03
N PRO A 206 -33.53 -3.36 -13.65
CA PRO A 206 -33.91 -2.99 -12.30
C PRO A 206 -35.42 -3.20 -12.13
N GLU A 207 -35.80 -4.23 -11.37
CA GLU A 207 -37.12 -4.26 -10.74
C GLU A 207 -37.12 -3.22 -9.61
N ALA A 208 -38.03 -2.26 -9.71
CA ALA A 208 -38.22 -1.23 -8.71
C ALA A 208 -38.67 -1.85 -7.37
N PRO A 209 -37.97 -1.62 -6.25
CA PRO A 209 -38.52 -1.95 -4.95
C PRO A 209 -39.66 -0.98 -4.63
N LYS A 210 -40.87 -1.51 -4.42
CA LYS A 210 -41.98 -0.79 -3.79
C LYS A 210 -41.51 -0.34 -2.41
N ALA A 211 -41.40 0.97 -2.22
CA ALA A 211 -41.22 1.57 -0.91
C ALA A 211 -42.54 1.43 -0.11
N GLU A 212 -42.61 0.46 0.81
CA GLU A 212 -43.53 0.55 1.95
C GLU A 212 -42.89 1.45 3.01
N ALA A 213 -43.57 2.56 3.30
CA ALA A 213 -43.16 3.50 4.32
C ALA A 213 -43.29 2.89 5.73
N PRO A 214 -42.26 2.93 6.58
CA PRO A 214 -42.40 2.54 7.98
C PRO A 214 -43.23 3.59 8.74
N LYS A 215 -44.29 3.11 9.39
CA LYS A 215 -45.11 3.86 10.35
C LYS A 215 -44.23 4.24 11.56
N PRO A 216 -44.17 5.51 11.99
CA PRO A 216 -43.47 5.87 13.21
C PRO A 216 -44.31 5.48 14.44
N GLU A 217 -43.86 4.49 15.21
CA GLU A 217 -44.35 4.27 16.58
C GLU A 217 -43.62 5.21 17.54
N ALA A 218 -44.40 6.00 18.27
CA ALA A 218 -43.91 6.90 19.30
C ALA A 218 -43.41 6.13 20.53
N PRO A 219 -42.27 6.51 21.15
CA PRO A 219 -41.83 5.90 22.38
C PRO A 219 -42.72 6.33 23.55
N LYS A 220 -43.36 5.36 24.22
CA LYS A 220 -43.97 5.55 25.54
C LYS A 220 -42.85 5.80 26.56
N ALA A 221 -42.84 7.00 27.14
CA ALA A 221 -42.05 7.29 28.33
C ALA A 221 -42.74 6.68 29.56
N GLU A 222 -42.16 5.62 30.13
CA GLU A 222 -42.48 5.18 31.50
C GLU A 222 -41.59 5.94 32.50
N ALA A 223 -42.24 6.63 33.43
CA ALA A 223 -41.58 7.34 34.52
C ALA A 223 -41.00 6.37 35.56
N PRO A 224 -39.82 6.66 36.15
CA PRO A 224 -39.26 5.84 37.21
C PRO A 224 -40.01 6.06 38.53
N LYS A 225 -40.39 4.96 39.17
CA LYS A 225 -41.01 4.91 40.50
C LYS A 225 -39.90 5.09 41.57
N PRO A 226 -40.04 6.00 42.56
CA PRO A 226 -39.04 6.13 43.61
C PRO A 226 -39.18 5.02 44.66
N GLU A 227 -38.12 4.23 44.88
CA GLU A 227 -38.01 3.34 46.04
C GLU A 227 -37.56 4.14 47.27
N ALA A 228 -38.33 4.00 48.35
CA ALA A 228 -37.99 4.52 49.67
C ALA A 228 -36.98 3.59 50.37
N PRO A 229 -35.94 4.11 51.05
CA PRO A 229 -35.01 3.27 51.79
C PRO A 229 -35.63 2.83 53.12
N LYS A 230 -35.76 1.51 53.32
CA LYS A 230 -36.02 0.94 54.65
C LYS A 230 -34.72 0.92 55.44
N ALA A 231 -34.72 1.64 56.56
CA ALA A 231 -33.71 1.53 57.60
C ALA A 231 -33.86 0.20 58.34
N GLU A 232 -32.78 -0.57 58.41
CA GLU A 232 -32.62 -1.62 59.42
C GLU A 232 -31.23 -1.54 60.06
N ALA A 233 -31.25 -1.23 61.36
CA ALA A 233 -30.25 -1.64 62.33
C ALA A 233 -30.98 -1.74 63.69
N PRO A 234 -30.48 -2.49 64.69
CA PRO A 234 -29.58 -3.66 64.65
C PRO A 234 -30.14 -4.82 65.49
N LYS A 235 -29.59 -6.04 65.36
CA LYS A 235 -29.65 -7.03 66.45
C LYS A 235 -28.29 -7.67 66.71
N LYS A 236 -27.81 -7.39 67.92
CA LYS A 236 -26.80 -8.16 68.66
C LYS A 236 -27.24 -9.63 68.79
N ARG A 237 -26.31 -10.55 68.57
CA ARG A 237 -26.00 -11.66 69.47
C ARG A 237 -24.63 -12.20 69.16
#